data_AF-A0A6M5Y7D5-F1
#
_entry.id   AF-A0A6M5Y7D5-F1
#
_cell.length_a   1.000
_cell.length_b   1.000
_cell.length_c   1.000
_cell.angle_alpha   90.00
_cell.angle_beta   90.00
_cell.angle_gamma   90.00
#
_symmetry.space_group_name_H-M   'P 1'
#
loop_
_entity.id
_entity.type
_entity.pdbx_description
1 polymer ?
#
loop_
_entity_poly.entity_id
_entity_poly.type
_entity_poly.pdbx_seq_one_letter_code
_entity_poly.pdbx_strand_id
1 'polypeptide(L)'
;MTKSFLRHPTVFMLFGATAAFCTYACMYAFRKGITAVTFEGLAFAGISYKIWLITAQVLGYAASKRIGVKVVSEMSPGRRAANILLFIGCAELALLGFALVPAPYNIIFLFLNGLPLGMVYGIMLGFLEGRRQTDALVAGLTASFIFASGFVKTVALTIRADWGVSEFWLPFVTGLLFVPPLLLAVYALTLLPPPTAEDRALRTERRPMDANERRAFVRNFGPGLVLLIASYVLLSAFRDFRDNFGPEILRDAGVENAGIFARTETLVAVGVLIVMALLQRVTNNFRAFMLLNGIMLAGGLLVGVSTWAYSTGLLSPGTWFLLTGLGLYMGYVPCNGLYFERLVAAFRYVSTVGFIVTLADWYGYLGSVAVLLYKNFGQASISFREFFVNGAYILSVVYGVLVILSFLYFRQRYRQEPVVAEPVA
;
A
#
# COMPACT_ATOMS: atom_id res chain seq x y z
N MET A 1 -1.71 33.50 -4.66
CA MET A 1 -2.90 33.93 -3.89
C MET A 1 -3.46 32.74 -3.13
N THR A 2 -3.31 32.71 -1.81
CA THR A 2 -3.93 31.68 -0.96
C THR A 2 -5.45 31.88 -0.98
N LYS A 3 -6.22 30.93 -1.53
CA LYS A 3 -7.68 31.05 -1.60
C LYS A 3 -8.25 31.17 -0.18
N SER A 4 -9.10 32.17 0.06
CA SER A 4 -9.59 32.57 1.39
C SER A 4 -10.20 31.40 2.19
N PHE A 5 -10.89 30.48 1.52
CA PHE A 5 -11.54 29.33 2.18
C PHE A 5 -10.57 28.29 2.75
N LEU A 6 -9.33 28.20 2.25
CA LEU A 6 -8.30 27.27 2.74
C LEU A 6 -7.55 27.79 3.98
N ARG A 7 -7.96 28.94 4.52
CA ARG A 7 -7.41 29.47 5.79
C ARG A 7 -7.97 28.73 7.01
N HIS A 8 -9.17 28.15 6.92
CA HIS A 8 -9.77 27.41 8.02
C HIS A 8 -9.11 26.02 8.14
N PRO A 9 -8.50 25.65 9.30
CA PRO A 9 -7.72 24.42 9.43
C PRO A 9 -8.48 23.15 9.05
N THR A 10 -9.76 23.06 9.43
CA THR A 10 -10.62 21.91 9.11
C THR A 10 -10.93 21.81 7.62
N VAL A 11 -11.24 22.94 6.97
CA VAL A 11 -11.56 22.97 5.54
C VAL A 11 -10.33 22.61 4.73
N PHE A 12 -9.16 23.15 5.10
CA PHE A 12 -7.89 22.78 4.50
C PHE A 12 -7.60 21.28 4.62
N MET A 13 -7.76 20.71 5.81
CA MET A 13 -7.51 19.29 6.06
C MET A 13 -8.45 18.40 5.24
N LEU A 14 -9.76 18.67 5.26
CA LEU A 14 -10.74 17.90 4.51
C LEU A 14 -10.51 18.02 3.00
N PHE A 15 -10.29 19.24 2.50
CA PHE A 15 -10.00 19.48 1.10
C PHE A 15 -8.72 18.78 0.64
N GLY A 16 -7.61 18.93 1.38
CA GLY A 16 -6.34 18.30 1.06
C GLY A 16 -6.37 16.79 1.13
N ALA A 17 -7.02 16.23 2.16
CA ALA A 17 -7.18 14.78 2.29
C ALA A 17 -8.05 14.22 1.14
N THR A 18 -9.12 14.92 0.78
CA THR A 18 -10.03 14.52 -0.32
C THR A 18 -9.34 14.63 -1.67
N ALA A 19 -8.63 15.73 -1.95
CA ALA A 19 -7.88 15.88 -3.19
C ALA A 19 -6.80 14.80 -3.32
N ALA A 20 -6.07 14.53 -2.23
CA ALA A 20 -5.06 13.48 -2.23
C ALA A 20 -5.65 12.08 -2.39
N PHE A 21 -6.74 11.80 -1.69
CA PHE A 21 -7.49 10.56 -1.81
C PHE A 21 -7.97 10.35 -3.24
N CYS A 22 -8.63 11.34 -3.84
CA CYS A 22 -9.17 11.25 -5.19
C CYS A 22 -8.07 11.10 -6.24
N THR A 23 -6.98 11.88 -6.17
CA THR A 23 -5.87 11.77 -7.12
C THR A 23 -5.25 10.38 -7.07
N TYR A 24 -4.97 9.86 -5.88
CA TYR A 24 -4.33 8.56 -5.74
C TYR A 24 -5.29 7.41 -6.07
N ALA A 25 -6.58 7.56 -5.72
CA ALA A 25 -7.60 6.59 -6.11
C ALA A 25 -7.80 6.53 -7.63
N CYS A 26 -7.78 7.67 -8.33
CA CYS A 26 -7.84 7.68 -9.79
C CYS A 26 -6.59 7.06 -10.42
N MET A 27 -5.40 7.31 -9.85
CA MET A 27 -4.16 6.68 -10.33
C MET A 27 -4.23 5.14 -10.29
N TYR A 28 -4.97 4.55 -9.33
CA TYR A 28 -5.15 3.10 -9.25
C TYR A 28 -5.89 2.50 -10.47
N ALA A 29 -6.65 3.30 -11.22
CA ALA A 29 -7.30 2.87 -12.47
C ALA A 29 -6.30 2.35 -13.51
N PHE A 30 -5.17 3.04 -13.62
CA PHE A 30 -4.05 2.73 -14.53
C PHE A 30 -3.23 1.51 -14.10
N ARG A 31 -3.63 0.85 -13.01
CA ARG A 31 -2.98 -0.32 -12.43
C ARG A 31 -3.93 -1.51 -12.31
N LYS A 32 -5.12 -1.30 -11.74
CA LYS A 32 -5.97 -2.40 -11.24
C LYS A 32 -6.93 -2.99 -12.27
N GLY A 33 -7.10 -2.36 -13.42
CA GLY A 33 -7.83 -2.95 -14.55
C GLY A 33 -7.27 -4.31 -14.97
N ILE A 34 -5.95 -4.50 -14.91
CA ILE A 34 -5.29 -5.79 -15.23
C ILE A 34 -5.69 -6.88 -14.23
N THR A 35 -5.71 -6.55 -12.93
CA THR A 35 -5.98 -7.52 -11.87
C THR A 35 -7.45 -7.89 -11.74
N ALA A 36 -8.34 -7.13 -12.35
CA ALA A 36 -9.76 -7.47 -12.47
C ALA A 36 -9.99 -8.68 -13.40
N VAL A 37 -9.08 -8.88 -14.36
CA VAL A 37 -9.16 -9.95 -15.35
C VAL A 37 -8.41 -11.19 -14.87
N THR A 38 -8.90 -12.38 -15.24
CA THR A 38 -8.32 -13.68 -14.87
C THR A 38 -7.35 -14.24 -15.93
N PHE A 39 -7.51 -13.86 -17.21
CA PHE A 39 -6.70 -14.35 -18.34
C PHE A 39 -6.65 -15.88 -18.40
N GLU A 40 -7.82 -16.52 -18.36
CA GLU A 40 -7.93 -17.98 -18.25
C GLU A 40 -7.30 -18.70 -19.45
N GLY A 41 -6.63 -19.81 -19.17
CA GLY A 41 -5.99 -20.65 -20.19
C GLY A 41 -4.72 -20.05 -20.82
N LEU A 42 -4.38 -18.80 -20.52
CA LEU A 42 -3.17 -18.16 -21.03
C LEU A 42 -1.97 -18.45 -20.13
N ALA A 43 -0.92 -19.01 -20.72
CA ALA A 43 0.36 -19.26 -20.06
C ALA A 43 1.52 -19.00 -21.01
N PHE A 44 2.66 -18.62 -20.45
CA PHE A 44 3.91 -18.43 -21.19
C PHE A 44 5.08 -19.01 -20.39
N ALA A 45 5.92 -19.84 -21.02
CA ALA A 45 7.06 -20.49 -20.38
C ALA A 45 6.70 -21.24 -19.07
N GLY A 46 5.54 -21.93 -19.04
CA GLY A 46 5.08 -22.69 -17.87
C GLY A 46 4.54 -21.84 -16.71
N ILE A 47 4.38 -20.53 -16.89
CA ILE A 47 3.85 -19.61 -15.89
C ILE A 47 2.54 -19.00 -16.41
N SER A 48 1.54 -18.89 -15.53
CA SER A 48 0.27 -18.20 -15.83
C SER A 48 0.54 -16.78 -16.35
N TYR A 49 -0.16 -16.40 -17.41
CA TYR A 49 0.01 -15.10 -18.03
C TYR A 49 -0.28 -13.95 -17.05
N LYS A 50 -1.31 -14.06 -16.20
CA LYS A 50 -1.61 -13.06 -15.15
C LYS A 50 -0.45 -12.91 -14.16
N ILE A 51 0.20 -14.01 -13.77
CA ILE A 51 1.37 -13.98 -12.89
C ILE A 51 2.53 -13.23 -13.56
N TRP A 52 2.76 -13.43 -14.86
CA TRP A 52 3.73 -12.64 -15.63
C TRP A 52 3.43 -11.15 -15.61
N LEU A 53 2.18 -10.76 -15.87
CA LEU A 53 1.77 -9.34 -15.88
C LEU A 53 1.99 -8.67 -14.53
N ILE A 54 1.56 -9.33 -13.44
CA ILE A 54 1.77 -8.83 -12.08
C ILE A 54 3.26 -8.72 -11.76
N THR A 55 4.04 -9.75 -12.11
CA THR A 55 5.48 -9.77 -11.85
C THR A 55 6.20 -8.65 -12.59
N ALA A 56 5.91 -8.48 -13.89
CA ALA A 56 6.49 -7.40 -14.70
C ALA A 56 6.17 -6.02 -14.10
N GLN A 57 4.91 -5.79 -13.70
CA GLN A 57 4.49 -4.53 -13.08
C GLN A 57 5.19 -4.28 -11.73
N VAL A 58 5.32 -5.32 -10.89
CA VAL A 58 6.01 -5.25 -9.60
C VAL A 58 7.51 -4.98 -9.77
N LEU A 59 8.16 -5.58 -10.77
CA LEU A 59 9.55 -5.27 -11.10
C LEU A 59 9.72 -3.81 -11.54
N GLY A 60 8.76 -3.27 -12.29
CA GLY A 60 8.68 -1.84 -12.60
C GLY A 60 8.61 -0.98 -11.33
N TYR A 61 7.76 -1.35 -10.36
CA TYR A 61 7.69 -0.66 -9.07
C TYR A 61 8.99 -0.75 -8.28
N ALA A 62 9.64 -1.92 -8.24
CA ALA A 62 10.92 -2.08 -7.57
C ALA A 62 12.00 -1.18 -8.19
N ALA A 63 12.10 -1.13 -9.52
CA ALA A 63 13.01 -0.23 -10.23
C ALA A 63 12.69 1.25 -9.93
N SER A 64 11.40 1.61 -9.88
CA SER A 64 10.93 2.96 -9.59
C SER A 64 11.38 3.46 -8.21
N LYS A 65 11.55 2.59 -7.21
CA LYS A 65 12.00 3.00 -5.87
C LYS A 65 13.42 3.55 -5.91
N ARG A 66 14.31 2.94 -6.69
CA ARG A 66 15.70 3.42 -6.85
C ARG A 66 15.75 4.73 -7.64
N ILE A 67 15.03 4.80 -8.75
CA ILE A 67 14.95 6.01 -9.60
C ILE A 67 14.28 7.17 -8.84
N GLY A 68 13.20 6.86 -8.12
CA GLY A 68 12.37 7.79 -7.36
C GLY A 68 13.12 8.48 -6.23
N VAL A 69 14.11 7.83 -5.60
CA VAL A 69 14.98 8.50 -4.61
C VAL A 69 15.60 9.76 -5.19
N LYS A 70 16.03 9.74 -6.46
CA LYS A 70 16.56 10.93 -7.13
C LYS A 70 15.45 11.83 -7.68
N VAL A 71 14.59 11.26 -8.53
CA VAL A 71 13.60 12.03 -9.30
C VAL A 71 12.58 12.73 -8.42
N VAL A 72 12.12 12.09 -7.34
CA VAL A 72 11.10 12.66 -6.44
C VAL A 72 11.74 13.63 -5.43
N SER A 73 12.93 13.34 -4.91
CA SER A 73 13.57 14.19 -3.90
C SER A 73 14.09 15.51 -4.47
N GLU A 74 14.54 15.51 -5.72
CA GLU A 74 15.02 16.71 -6.43
C GLU A 74 13.88 17.48 -7.12
N MET A 75 12.64 17.01 -7.01
CA MET A 75 11.49 17.63 -7.69
C MET A 75 11.06 18.93 -7.02
N SER A 76 11.16 20.04 -7.75
CA SER A 76 10.64 21.31 -7.26
C SER A 76 9.12 21.27 -7.08
N PRO A 77 8.57 21.94 -6.04
CA PRO A 77 7.13 21.91 -5.74
C PRO A 77 6.22 22.29 -6.93
N GLY A 78 6.64 23.27 -7.74
CA GLY A 78 5.87 23.72 -8.91
C GLY A 78 5.77 22.71 -10.05
N ARG A 79 6.66 21.70 -10.10
CA ARG A 79 6.66 20.66 -11.14
C ARG A 79 5.87 19.41 -10.77
N ARG A 80 5.41 19.30 -9.52
CA ARG A 80 4.80 18.05 -9.01
C ARG A 80 3.53 17.64 -9.73
N ALA A 81 2.60 18.58 -9.96
CA ALA A 81 1.34 18.29 -10.66
C ALA A 81 1.58 17.86 -12.11
N ALA A 82 2.45 18.58 -12.83
CA ALA A 82 2.84 18.23 -14.19
C ALA A 82 3.49 16.84 -14.26
N ASN A 83 4.35 16.48 -13.30
CA ASN A 83 4.97 15.16 -13.26
C ASN A 83 3.98 14.04 -12.91
N ILE A 84 2.97 14.28 -12.06
CA ILE A 84 1.88 13.31 -11.85
C ILE A 84 1.19 13.00 -13.18
N LEU A 85 0.82 14.02 -13.94
CA LEU A 85 0.16 13.85 -15.24
C LEU A 85 1.08 13.18 -16.26
N LEU A 86 2.37 13.55 -16.29
CA LEU A 86 3.35 12.91 -17.17
C LEU A 86 3.50 11.42 -16.85
N PHE A 87 3.68 11.06 -15.58
CA PHE A 87 3.87 9.67 -15.18
C PHE A 87 2.63 8.82 -15.41
N ILE A 88 1.45 9.35 -15.11
CA ILE A 88 0.19 8.65 -15.39
C ILE A 88 -0.04 8.55 -16.91
N GLY A 89 0.27 9.60 -17.68
CA GLY A 89 0.21 9.56 -19.14
C GLY A 89 1.15 8.52 -19.75
N CYS A 90 2.40 8.42 -19.28
CA CYS A 90 3.32 7.36 -19.68
C CYS A 90 2.80 5.97 -19.32
N ALA A 91 2.19 5.82 -18.13
CA ALA A 91 1.59 4.57 -17.70
C ALA A 91 0.41 4.15 -18.61
N GLU A 92 -0.41 5.11 -19.02
CA GLU A 92 -1.54 4.90 -19.93
C GLU A 92 -1.09 4.54 -21.34
N LEU A 93 -0.06 5.21 -21.86
CA LEU A 93 0.55 4.84 -23.15
C LEU A 93 1.14 3.43 -23.12
N ALA A 94 1.68 3.02 -21.97
CA ALA A 94 2.12 1.64 -21.80
C ALA A 94 0.93 0.66 -21.81
N LEU A 95 -0.21 1.01 -21.20
CA LEU A 95 -1.44 0.18 -21.30
C LEU A 95 -1.98 0.11 -22.73
N LEU A 96 -1.88 1.18 -23.50
CA LEU A 96 -2.21 1.16 -24.93
C LEU A 96 -1.28 0.20 -25.69
N GLY A 97 0.03 0.26 -25.43
CA GLY A 97 1.00 -0.68 -25.99
C GLY A 97 0.71 -2.13 -25.60
N PHE A 98 0.26 -2.37 -24.35
CA PHE A 98 -0.18 -3.68 -23.90
C PHE A 98 -1.39 -4.21 -24.69
N ALA A 99 -2.36 -3.34 -25.01
CA ALA A 99 -3.55 -3.70 -25.75
C ALA A 99 -3.28 -3.95 -27.25
N LEU A 100 -2.31 -3.24 -27.84
CA LEU A 100 -1.99 -3.31 -29.27
C LEU A 100 -1.02 -4.44 -29.62
N VAL A 101 -0.07 -4.76 -28.73
CA VAL A 101 0.94 -5.79 -28.98
C VAL A 101 0.38 -7.17 -28.61
N PRO A 102 0.58 -8.20 -29.45
CA PRO A 102 0.11 -9.55 -29.14
C PRO A 102 0.86 -10.18 -27.95
N ALA A 103 0.15 -10.99 -27.18
CA ALA A 103 0.77 -11.84 -26.16
C ALA A 103 1.73 -12.85 -26.81
N PRO A 104 2.89 -13.16 -26.18
CA PRO A 104 3.34 -12.74 -24.85
C PRO A 104 4.19 -11.46 -24.83
N TYR A 105 4.50 -10.86 -25.99
CA TYR A 105 5.43 -9.73 -26.08
C TYR A 105 4.93 -8.46 -25.39
N ASN A 106 3.62 -8.35 -25.19
CA ASN A 106 3.00 -7.26 -24.46
C ASN A 106 3.30 -7.22 -22.94
N ILE A 107 3.85 -8.30 -22.35
CA ILE A 107 4.23 -8.34 -20.93
C ILE A 107 5.19 -7.19 -20.56
N ILE A 108 6.10 -6.80 -21.47
CA ILE A 108 7.06 -5.71 -21.22
C ILE A 108 6.38 -4.37 -20.92
N PHE A 109 5.21 -4.13 -21.49
CA PHE A 109 4.48 -2.90 -21.26
C PHE A 109 3.95 -2.79 -19.83
N LEU A 110 3.78 -3.90 -19.11
CA LEU A 110 3.42 -3.88 -17.69
C LEU A 110 4.59 -3.41 -16.82
N PHE A 111 5.82 -3.76 -17.19
CA PHE A 111 7.01 -3.18 -16.56
C PHE A 111 7.09 -1.68 -16.81
N LEU A 112 6.88 -1.25 -18.07
CA LEU A 112 6.86 0.17 -18.45
C LEU A 112 5.70 0.94 -17.81
N ASN A 113 4.58 0.30 -17.53
CA ASN A 113 3.46 0.86 -16.78
C ASN A 113 3.77 0.98 -15.28
N GLY A 114 4.37 -0.04 -14.67
CA GLY A 114 4.72 -0.04 -13.24
C GLY A 114 5.76 1.02 -12.88
N LEU A 115 6.75 1.23 -13.73
CA LEU A 115 7.88 2.15 -13.48
C LEU A 115 7.44 3.60 -13.14
N PRO A 116 6.64 4.31 -13.96
CA PRO A 116 6.20 5.67 -13.64
C PRO A 116 5.21 5.70 -12.47
N LEU A 117 4.30 4.72 -12.39
CA LEU A 117 3.27 4.66 -11.34
C LEU A 117 3.86 4.51 -9.93
N GLY A 118 4.98 3.79 -9.79
CA GLY A 118 5.64 3.60 -8.49
C GLY A 118 6.19 4.89 -7.86
N MET A 119 6.40 5.95 -8.66
CA MET A 119 6.86 7.25 -8.16
C MET A 119 5.72 8.18 -7.74
N VAL A 120 4.47 7.94 -8.16
CA VAL A 120 3.33 8.83 -7.90
C VAL A 120 3.09 9.02 -6.40
N TYR A 121 3.21 7.94 -5.61
CA TYR A 121 3.04 8.03 -4.15
C TYR A 121 4.03 9.01 -3.49
N GLY A 122 5.29 8.99 -3.91
CA GLY A 122 6.31 9.89 -3.38
C GLY A 122 6.02 11.35 -3.74
N ILE A 123 5.56 11.62 -4.97
CA ILE A 123 5.17 12.97 -5.38
C ILE A 123 3.96 13.45 -4.56
N MET A 124 2.98 12.57 -4.34
CA MET A 124 1.80 12.82 -3.50
C MET A 124 2.20 13.19 -2.07
N LEU A 125 3.09 12.44 -1.44
CA LEU A 125 3.63 12.79 -0.12
C LEU A 125 4.23 14.18 -0.10
N GLY A 126 4.96 14.56 -1.15
CA GLY A 126 5.52 15.91 -1.28
C GLY A 126 4.49 17.04 -1.11
N PHE A 127 3.23 16.86 -1.55
CA PHE A 127 2.16 17.86 -1.37
C PHE A 127 1.66 17.97 0.09
N LEU A 128 1.70 16.86 0.83
CA LEU A 128 1.05 16.69 2.12
C LEU A 128 2.01 16.84 3.31
N GLU A 129 3.29 16.56 3.08
CA GLU A 129 4.35 16.64 4.08
C GLU A 129 4.74 18.08 4.44
N GLY A 130 5.42 18.20 5.58
CA GLY A 130 5.92 19.48 6.08
C GLY A 130 4.85 20.36 6.71
N ARG A 131 3.74 19.78 7.20
CA ARG A 131 2.62 20.50 7.82
C ARG A 131 2.23 19.90 9.16
N ARG A 132 1.55 20.69 10.00
CA ARG A 132 0.96 20.21 11.25
C ARG A 132 -0.05 19.08 11.03
N GLN A 133 -0.79 19.11 9.92
CA GLN A 133 -1.83 18.13 9.58
C GLN A 133 -1.34 16.97 8.69
N THR A 134 -0.04 16.83 8.47
CA THR A 134 0.52 15.79 7.59
C THR A 134 0.00 14.40 7.93
N ASP A 135 -0.10 14.04 9.21
CA ASP A 135 -0.52 12.69 9.62
C ASP A 135 -1.98 12.39 9.21
N ALA A 136 -2.88 13.38 9.28
CA ALA A 136 -4.26 13.24 8.84
C ALA A 136 -4.36 13.16 7.30
N LEU A 137 -3.58 13.98 6.59
CA LEU A 137 -3.53 13.96 5.13
C LEU A 137 -2.98 12.63 4.59
N VAL A 138 -1.92 12.12 5.21
CA VAL A 138 -1.30 10.82 4.85
C VAL A 138 -2.22 9.66 5.21
N ALA A 139 -3.01 9.75 6.28
CA ALA A 139 -4.04 8.75 6.58
C ALA A 139 -5.10 8.68 5.48
N GLY A 140 -5.57 9.83 4.97
CA GLY A 140 -6.47 9.89 3.81
C GLY A 140 -5.84 9.28 2.56
N LEU A 141 -4.59 9.61 2.26
CA LEU A 141 -3.84 9.00 1.15
C LEU A 141 -3.73 7.48 1.31
N THR A 142 -3.49 6.98 2.51
CA THR A 142 -3.40 5.54 2.78
C THR A 142 -4.73 4.83 2.57
N ALA A 143 -5.82 5.40 3.08
CA ALA A 143 -7.16 4.83 2.88
C ALA A 143 -7.56 4.74 1.40
N SER A 144 -7.03 5.67 0.58
CA SER A 144 -7.35 5.70 -0.84
C SER A 144 -6.90 4.44 -1.59
N PHE A 145 -5.75 3.83 -1.28
CA PHE A 145 -5.35 2.62 -2.00
C PHE A 145 -6.16 1.38 -1.65
N ILE A 146 -6.65 1.31 -0.41
CA ILE A 146 -7.52 0.22 0.04
C ILE A 146 -8.81 0.30 -0.75
N PHE A 147 -9.49 1.45 -0.66
CA PHE A 147 -10.73 1.72 -1.36
C PHE A 147 -10.59 1.58 -2.88
N ALA A 148 -9.58 2.21 -3.47
CA ALA A 148 -9.45 2.34 -4.92
C ALA A 148 -9.25 1.01 -5.62
N SER A 149 -8.56 0.05 -4.98
CA SER A 149 -8.38 -1.26 -5.58
C SER A 149 -9.73 -1.97 -5.80
N GLY A 150 -10.62 -1.93 -4.82
CA GLY A 150 -11.96 -2.51 -4.94
C GLY A 150 -12.84 -1.75 -5.92
N PHE A 151 -12.86 -0.42 -5.81
CA PHE A 151 -13.67 0.44 -6.68
C PHE A 151 -13.29 0.30 -8.15
N VAL A 152 -11.99 0.36 -8.48
CA VAL A 152 -11.51 0.22 -9.87
C VAL A 152 -11.83 -1.16 -10.43
N LYS A 153 -11.68 -2.24 -9.66
CA LYS A 153 -12.05 -3.59 -10.15
C LYS A 153 -13.54 -3.70 -10.41
N THR A 154 -14.37 -3.14 -9.55
CA THR A 154 -15.82 -3.08 -9.80
C THR A 154 -16.10 -2.35 -11.10
N VAL A 155 -15.53 -1.16 -11.31
CA VAL A 155 -15.72 -0.38 -12.55
C VAL A 155 -15.20 -1.15 -13.78
N ALA A 156 -14.01 -1.75 -13.71
CA ALA A 156 -13.44 -2.52 -14.80
C ALA A 156 -14.32 -3.74 -15.16
N LEU A 157 -14.79 -4.50 -14.17
CA LEU A 157 -15.66 -5.64 -14.41
C LEU A 157 -17.02 -5.22 -14.99
N THR A 158 -17.55 -4.07 -14.57
CA THR A 158 -18.77 -3.47 -15.17
C THR A 158 -18.53 -3.06 -16.62
N ILE A 159 -17.41 -2.39 -16.94
CA ILE A 159 -17.06 -2.05 -18.33
C ILE A 159 -16.97 -3.31 -19.19
N ARG A 160 -16.33 -4.38 -18.68
CA ARG A 160 -16.23 -5.65 -19.40
C ARG A 160 -17.60 -6.26 -19.69
N ALA A 161 -18.48 -6.28 -18.68
CA ALA A 161 -19.82 -6.86 -18.78
C ALA A 161 -20.73 -6.07 -19.73
N ASP A 162 -20.74 -4.74 -19.60
CA ASP A 162 -21.74 -3.90 -20.28
C ASP A 162 -21.26 -3.40 -21.64
N TRP A 163 -19.95 -3.17 -21.83
CA TRP A 163 -19.39 -2.57 -23.05
C TRP A 163 -18.71 -3.59 -23.97
N GLY A 164 -18.61 -4.86 -23.53
CA GLY A 164 -18.00 -5.94 -24.34
C GLY A 164 -16.50 -5.74 -24.61
N VAL A 165 -15.80 -4.98 -23.76
CA VAL A 165 -14.38 -4.70 -23.93
C VAL A 165 -13.56 -5.96 -23.64
N SER A 166 -12.63 -6.29 -24.54
CA SER A 166 -11.75 -7.45 -24.36
C SER A 166 -10.81 -7.31 -23.16
N GLU A 167 -10.31 -8.44 -22.68
CA GLU A 167 -9.38 -8.56 -21.55
C GLU A 167 -8.11 -7.71 -21.70
N PHE A 168 -7.59 -7.58 -22.92
CA PHE A 168 -6.39 -6.80 -23.21
C PHE A 168 -6.63 -5.29 -23.27
N TRP A 169 -7.82 -4.87 -23.73
CA TRP A 169 -8.20 -3.46 -23.82
C TRP A 169 -8.75 -2.90 -22.51
N LEU A 170 -9.25 -3.76 -21.63
CA LEU A 170 -9.92 -3.36 -20.40
C LEU A 170 -9.10 -2.42 -19.50
N PRO A 171 -7.79 -2.64 -19.28
CA PRO A 171 -6.99 -1.74 -18.46
C PRO A 171 -6.91 -0.32 -19.01
N PHE A 172 -6.73 -0.18 -20.34
CA PHE A 172 -6.65 1.11 -21.02
C PHE A 172 -8.00 1.84 -20.97
N VAL A 173 -9.10 1.18 -21.32
CA VAL A 173 -10.44 1.79 -21.26
C VAL A 173 -10.80 2.23 -19.83
N THR A 174 -10.44 1.41 -18.84
CA THR A 174 -10.63 1.78 -17.43
C THR A 174 -9.79 3.01 -17.06
N GLY A 175 -8.53 3.09 -17.50
CA GLY A 175 -7.65 4.25 -17.31
C GLY A 175 -8.27 5.54 -17.86
N LEU A 176 -8.70 5.51 -19.13
CA LEU A 176 -9.36 6.65 -19.81
C LEU A 176 -10.58 7.17 -19.04
N LEU A 177 -11.41 6.29 -18.49
CA LEU A 177 -12.60 6.70 -17.72
C LEU A 177 -12.24 7.51 -16.47
N PHE A 178 -11.08 7.24 -15.88
CA PHE A 178 -10.59 7.95 -14.69
C PHE A 178 -9.75 9.19 -15.01
N VAL A 179 -9.47 9.51 -16.28
CA VAL A 179 -8.75 10.73 -16.66
C VAL A 179 -9.49 12.01 -16.26
N PRO A 180 -10.80 12.19 -16.55
CA PRO A 180 -11.52 13.39 -16.13
C PRO A 180 -11.51 13.65 -14.61
N PRO A 181 -11.86 12.68 -13.73
CA PRO A 181 -11.79 12.92 -12.28
C PRO A 181 -10.35 13.07 -11.79
N LEU A 182 -9.36 12.43 -12.42
CA LEU A 182 -7.95 12.64 -12.11
C LEU A 182 -7.51 14.09 -12.35
N LEU A 183 -7.85 14.66 -13.52
CA LEU A 183 -7.49 16.03 -13.86
C LEU A 183 -8.08 17.03 -12.87
N LEU A 184 -9.34 16.83 -12.48
CA LEU A 184 -10.00 17.64 -11.46
C LEU A 184 -9.30 17.52 -10.09
N ALA A 185 -8.96 16.30 -9.67
CA ALA A 185 -8.31 16.06 -8.39
C ALA A 185 -6.87 16.60 -8.34
N VAL A 186 -6.10 16.43 -9.41
CA VAL A 186 -4.74 17.00 -9.54
C VAL A 186 -4.82 18.53 -9.54
N TYR A 187 -5.79 19.12 -10.24
CA TYR A 187 -6.03 20.57 -10.17
C TYR A 187 -6.33 21.00 -8.72
N ALA A 188 -7.20 20.27 -8.01
CA ALA A 188 -7.49 20.55 -6.61
C ALA A 188 -6.23 20.52 -5.72
N LEU A 189 -5.30 19.58 -5.93
CA LEU A 189 -4.02 19.55 -5.22
C LEU A 189 -3.15 20.80 -5.46
N THR A 190 -3.19 21.37 -6.67
CA THR A 190 -2.43 22.62 -6.95
C THR A 190 -2.95 23.83 -6.18
N LEU A 191 -4.20 23.76 -5.67
CA LEU A 191 -4.79 24.82 -4.86
C LEU A 191 -4.30 24.80 -3.41
N LEU A 192 -3.59 23.75 -2.97
CA LEU A 192 -3.07 23.67 -1.62
C LEU A 192 -2.01 24.76 -1.37
N PRO A 193 -2.20 25.65 -0.38
CA PRO A 193 -1.19 26.66 -0.04
C PRO A 193 0.13 26.00 0.36
N PRO A 194 1.29 26.64 0.18
CA PRO A 194 2.56 26.12 0.69
C PRO A 194 2.55 25.98 2.23
N PRO A 195 3.41 25.15 2.83
CA PRO A 195 3.57 25.07 4.28
C PRO A 195 3.92 26.44 4.90
N THR A 196 3.27 26.76 6.03
CA THR A 196 3.49 28.01 6.76
C THR A 196 4.82 28.01 7.52
N ALA A 197 5.24 29.17 8.06
CA ALA A 197 6.43 29.24 8.91
C ALA A 197 6.25 28.43 10.21
N GLU A 198 5.05 28.45 10.80
CA GLU A 198 4.70 27.63 11.97
C GLU A 198 4.77 26.13 11.66
N ASP A 199 4.31 25.71 10.48
CA ASP A 199 4.41 24.31 10.03
C ASP A 199 5.87 23.83 9.98
N ARG A 200 6.79 24.70 9.54
CA ARG A 200 8.23 24.41 9.48
C ARG A 200 8.86 24.42 10.87
N ALA A 201 8.45 25.33 11.74
CA ALA A 201 8.97 25.41 13.12
C ALA A 201 8.57 24.19 13.96
N LEU A 202 7.40 23.61 13.71
CA LEU A 202 6.89 22.43 14.43
C LEU A 202 7.40 21.09 13.90
N ARG A 203 8.14 21.06 12.79
CA ARG A 203 8.68 19.83 12.17
C ARG A 203 10.20 19.90 12.12
N THR A 204 10.86 19.00 12.84
CA THR A 204 12.31 18.79 12.75
C THR A 204 12.70 18.42 11.32
N GLU A 205 13.75 19.05 10.79
CA GLU A 205 14.28 18.76 9.46
C GLU A 205 14.78 17.31 9.41
N ARG A 206 14.17 16.49 8.55
CA ARG A 206 14.52 15.07 8.41
C ARG A 206 15.75 14.94 7.53
N ARG A 207 16.94 14.88 8.13
CA ARG A 207 18.18 14.63 7.39
C ARG A 207 18.28 13.16 6.95
N PRO A 208 18.59 12.86 5.68
CA PRO A 208 18.92 11.52 5.22
C PRO A 208 20.10 10.92 5.98
N MET A 209 19.98 9.66 6.42
CA MET A 209 21.10 8.95 7.04
C MET A 209 22.22 8.68 6.02
N ASP A 210 23.47 8.85 6.44
CA ASP A 210 24.64 8.42 5.67
C ASP A 210 24.85 6.89 5.74
N ALA A 211 25.87 6.39 5.04
CA ALA A 211 26.15 4.95 4.96
C ALA A 211 26.60 4.36 6.31
N ASN A 212 27.30 5.12 7.14
CA ASN A 212 27.82 4.68 8.43
C ASN A 212 26.69 4.62 9.47
N GLU A 213 25.83 5.64 9.49
CA GLU A 213 24.65 5.71 10.35
C GLU A 213 23.68 4.56 10.06
N ARG A 214 23.44 4.22 8.77
CA ARG A 214 22.61 3.07 8.39
C ARG A 214 23.18 1.75 8.92
N ARG A 215 24.50 1.56 8.79
CA ARG A 215 25.18 0.34 9.24
C ARG A 215 25.14 0.21 10.76
N ALA A 216 25.34 1.32 11.48
CA ALA A 216 25.22 1.38 12.93
C ALA A 216 23.78 1.04 13.39
N PHE A 217 22.77 1.61 12.73
CA PHE A 217 21.37 1.34 13.05
C PHE A 217 20.99 -0.14 12.86
N VAL A 218 21.35 -0.73 11.72
CA VAL A 218 21.09 -2.16 11.47
C VAL A 218 21.84 -3.04 12.47
N ARG A 219 23.07 -2.69 12.86
CA ARG A 219 23.81 -3.46 13.88
C ARG A 219 23.16 -3.36 15.27
N ASN A 220 22.65 -2.18 15.64
CA ASN A 220 22.09 -1.93 16.97
C ASN A 220 20.70 -2.56 17.15
N PHE A 221 19.88 -2.56 16.10
CA PHE A 221 18.48 -3.04 16.16
C PHE A 221 18.22 -4.29 15.31
N GLY A 222 19.27 -4.91 14.78
CA GLY A 222 19.22 -5.96 13.75
C GLY A 222 18.21 -7.08 14.01
N PRO A 223 18.28 -7.82 15.14
CA PRO A 223 17.37 -8.93 15.39
C PRO A 223 15.89 -8.54 15.35
N GLY A 224 15.50 -7.48 16.07
CA GLY A 224 14.12 -6.98 16.08
C GLY A 224 13.67 -6.44 14.72
N LEU A 225 14.56 -5.77 13.99
CA LEU A 225 14.29 -5.26 12.63
C LEU A 225 14.11 -6.39 11.62
N VAL A 226 14.93 -7.44 11.67
CA VAL A 226 14.81 -8.59 10.77
C VAL A 226 13.46 -9.28 10.97
N LEU A 227 13.06 -9.52 12.23
CA LEU A 227 11.75 -10.11 12.56
C LEU A 227 10.60 -9.23 12.08
N LEU A 228 10.71 -7.92 12.26
CA LEU A 228 9.71 -6.96 11.82
C LEU A 228 9.60 -6.91 10.29
N ILE A 229 10.73 -6.84 9.58
CA ILE A 229 10.76 -6.85 8.12
C ILE A 229 10.20 -8.17 7.60
N ALA A 230 10.59 -9.32 8.16
CA ALA A 230 10.03 -10.61 7.78
C ALA A 230 8.50 -10.66 7.95
N SER A 231 7.99 -10.09 9.05
CA SER A 231 6.54 -9.97 9.29
C SER A 231 5.86 -9.08 8.23
N TYR A 232 6.48 -7.98 7.83
CA TYR A 232 6.00 -7.08 6.78
C TYR A 232 6.02 -7.73 5.40
N VAL A 233 7.05 -8.53 5.10
CA VAL A 233 7.14 -9.30 3.85
C VAL A 233 5.98 -10.27 3.74
N LEU A 234 5.67 -11.00 4.83
CA LEU A 234 4.55 -11.93 4.85
C LEU A 234 3.20 -11.22 4.67
N LEU A 235 2.99 -10.09 5.35
CA LEU A 235 1.82 -9.24 5.13
C LEU A 235 1.72 -8.72 3.70
N SER A 236 2.83 -8.25 3.13
CA SER A 236 2.88 -7.69 1.77
C SER A 236 2.54 -8.74 0.72
N ALA A 237 3.12 -9.94 0.85
CA ALA A 237 2.85 -11.05 -0.05
C ALA A 237 1.40 -11.52 0.05
N PHE A 238 0.86 -11.66 1.26
CA PHE A 238 -0.54 -12.03 1.47
C PHE A 238 -1.50 -10.96 0.92
N ARG A 239 -1.19 -9.68 1.15
CA ARG A 239 -1.96 -8.55 0.61
C ARG A 239 -1.95 -8.56 -0.91
N ASP A 240 -0.78 -8.67 -1.51
CA ASP A 240 -0.65 -8.64 -2.98
C ASP A 240 -1.35 -9.84 -3.60
N PHE A 241 -1.30 -11.02 -2.97
CA PHE A 241 -2.06 -12.18 -3.44
C PHE A 241 -3.57 -11.95 -3.34
N ARG A 242 -4.08 -11.55 -2.16
CA ARG A 242 -5.51 -11.24 -1.93
C ARG A 242 -6.03 -10.23 -2.94
N ASP A 243 -5.25 -9.19 -3.16
CA ASP A 243 -5.64 -8.08 -4.00
C ASP A 243 -5.58 -8.46 -5.48
N ASN A 244 -4.49 -9.06 -5.95
CA ASN A 244 -4.34 -9.36 -7.37
C ASN A 244 -5.21 -10.54 -7.84
N PHE A 245 -5.53 -11.50 -6.97
CA PHE A 245 -6.32 -12.71 -7.27
C PHE A 245 -7.70 -12.70 -6.59
N GLY A 246 -8.18 -11.54 -6.14
CA GLY A 246 -9.50 -11.38 -5.54
C GLY A 246 -10.65 -11.94 -6.40
N PRO A 247 -10.71 -11.64 -7.73
CA PRO A 247 -11.68 -12.23 -8.64
C PRO A 247 -11.67 -13.76 -8.63
N GLU A 248 -10.49 -14.38 -8.71
CA GLU A 248 -10.35 -15.84 -8.69
C GLU A 248 -10.76 -16.43 -7.35
N ILE A 249 -10.31 -15.85 -6.24
CA ILE A 249 -10.64 -16.33 -4.88
C ILE A 249 -12.15 -16.31 -4.64
N LEU A 250 -12.83 -15.23 -5.03
CA LEU A 250 -14.27 -15.07 -4.81
C LEU A 250 -15.09 -15.89 -5.79
N ARG A 251 -14.66 -16.01 -7.06
CA ARG A 251 -15.31 -16.87 -8.03
C ARG A 251 -15.22 -18.34 -7.64
N ASP A 252 -14.05 -18.79 -7.20
CA ASP A 252 -13.86 -20.14 -6.65
C ASP A 252 -14.75 -20.37 -5.42
N ALA A 253 -15.13 -19.30 -4.70
CA ALA A 253 -16.05 -19.34 -3.56
C ALA A 253 -17.54 -19.16 -3.95
N GLY A 254 -17.87 -19.10 -5.25
CA GLY A 254 -19.24 -18.99 -5.76
C GLY A 254 -19.79 -17.56 -5.82
N VAL A 255 -18.94 -16.54 -5.80
CA VAL A 255 -19.33 -15.13 -5.85
C VAL A 255 -18.87 -14.47 -7.15
N GLU A 256 -19.83 -14.00 -7.94
CA GLU A 256 -19.57 -13.37 -9.25
C GLU A 256 -19.89 -11.87 -9.28
N ASN A 257 -20.54 -11.34 -8.25
CA ASN A 257 -20.96 -9.94 -8.21
C ASN A 257 -19.76 -8.98 -8.06
N ALA A 258 -19.44 -8.23 -9.12
CA ALA A 258 -18.35 -7.25 -9.13
C ALA A 258 -18.45 -6.17 -8.06
N GLY A 259 -19.66 -5.78 -7.63
CA GLY A 259 -19.91 -4.79 -6.58
C GLY A 259 -19.43 -5.23 -5.20
N ILE A 260 -19.13 -6.51 -5.01
CA ILE A 260 -18.59 -7.00 -3.74
C ILE A 260 -17.24 -6.38 -3.41
N PHE A 261 -16.38 -6.14 -4.41
CA PHE A 261 -15.06 -5.54 -4.20
C PHE A 261 -15.15 -4.11 -3.69
N ALA A 262 -15.95 -3.26 -4.33
CA ALA A 262 -16.19 -1.91 -3.86
C ALA A 262 -16.78 -1.92 -2.44
N ARG A 263 -17.76 -2.79 -2.16
CA ARG A 263 -18.38 -2.90 -0.83
C ARG A 263 -17.37 -3.31 0.24
N THR A 264 -16.65 -4.40 0.03
CA THR A 264 -15.70 -4.91 1.03
C THR A 264 -14.56 -3.94 1.26
N GLU A 265 -13.91 -3.45 0.20
CA GLU A 265 -12.75 -2.58 0.35
C GLU A 265 -13.12 -1.21 0.94
N THR A 266 -14.32 -0.70 0.66
CA THR A 266 -14.81 0.54 1.32
C THR A 266 -14.95 0.32 2.83
N LEU A 267 -15.58 -0.77 3.25
CA LEU A 267 -15.76 -1.08 4.67
C LEU A 267 -14.42 -1.33 5.38
N VAL A 268 -13.47 -2.01 4.71
CA VAL A 268 -12.09 -2.16 5.20
C VAL A 268 -11.43 -0.79 5.37
N ALA A 269 -11.48 0.08 4.35
CA ALA A 269 -10.85 1.40 4.40
C ALA A 269 -11.41 2.25 5.55
N VAL A 270 -12.74 2.25 5.74
CA VAL A 270 -13.40 2.93 6.86
C VAL A 270 -12.97 2.35 8.20
N GLY A 271 -12.97 1.02 8.34
CA GLY A 271 -12.55 0.34 9.57
C GLY A 271 -11.11 0.68 9.96
N VAL A 272 -10.19 0.63 9.00
CA VAL A 272 -8.77 0.96 9.22
C VAL A 272 -8.59 2.44 9.57
N LEU A 273 -9.30 3.35 8.90
CA LEU A 273 -9.28 4.78 9.23
C LEU A 273 -9.73 5.05 10.66
N ILE A 274 -10.78 4.39 11.14
CA ILE A 274 -11.25 4.50 12.53
C ILE A 274 -10.15 4.06 13.49
N VAL A 275 -9.51 2.90 13.25
CA VAL A 275 -8.42 2.41 14.08
C VAL A 275 -7.23 3.39 14.09
N MET A 276 -6.84 3.91 12.93
CA MET A 276 -5.75 4.88 12.82
C MET A 276 -6.07 6.21 13.51
N ALA A 277 -7.29 6.72 13.38
CA ALA A 277 -7.73 7.95 14.03
C ALA A 277 -7.73 7.82 15.56
N LEU A 278 -8.14 6.67 16.10
CA LEU A 278 -8.08 6.40 17.54
C LEU A 278 -6.63 6.35 18.04
N LEU A 279 -5.74 5.73 17.27
CA LEU A 279 -4.32 5.63 17.62
C LEU A 279 -3.62 7.00 17.62
N GLN A 280 -3.99 7.92 16.72
CA GLN A 280 -3.42 9.28 16.68
C GLN A 280 -3.70 10.10 17.97
N ARG A 281 -4.69 9.72 18.78
CA ARG A 281 -4.96 10.36 20.08
C ARG A 281 -3.92 10.00 21.16
N VAL A 282 -3.08 9.00 20.90
CA VAL A 282 -2.07 8.52 21.85
C VAL A 282 -0.78 9.32 21.68
N THR A 283 -0.51 10.22 22.63
CA THR A 283 0.65 11.12 22.58
C THR A 283 1.96 10.44 23.00
N ASN A 284 1.89 9.44 23.89
CA ASN A 284 3.08 8.73 24.37
C ASN A 284 3.58 7.73 23.31
N ASN A 285 4.79 7.96 22.79
CA ASN A 285 5.39 7.17 21.71
C ASN A 285 5.51 5.67 22.03
N PHE A 286 5.92 5.31 23.26
CA PHE A 286 6.06 3.91 23.64
C PHE A 286 4.70 3.22 23.83
N ARG A 287 3.71 3.92 24.42
CA ARG A 287 2.33 3.39 24.48
C ARG A 287 1.74 3.22 23.09
N ALA A 288 1.94 4.19 22.19
CA ALA A 288 1.53 4.07 20.79
C ALA A 288 2.21 2.86 20.10
N PHE A 289 3.50 2.65 20.35
CA PHE A 289 4.23 1.48 19.84
C PHE A 289 3.67 0.14 20.38
N MET A 290 3.32 0.06 21.66
CA MET A 290 2.68 -1.14 22.23
C MET A 290 1.30 -1.39 21.62
N LEU A 291 0.48 -0.34 21.49
CA LEU A 291 -0.85 -0.45 20.87
C LEU A 291 -0.76 -0.87 19.41
N LEU A 292 0.24 -0.37 18.67
CA LEU A 292 0.50 -0.79 17.30
C LEU A 292 0.78 -2.28 17.18
N ASN A 293 1.64 -2.84 18.05
CA ASN A 293 1.87 -4.27 18.10
C ASN A 293 0.58 -5.05 18.46
N GLY A 294 -0.23 -4.53 19.38
CA GLY A 294 -1.54 -5.10 19.71
C GLY A 294 -2.50 -5.13 18.53
N ILE A 295 -2.61 -4.02 17.77
CA ILE A 295 -3.42 -3.91 16.55
C ILE A 295 -2.92 -4.89 15.49
N MET A 296 -1.61 -4.98 15.30
CA MET A 296 -0.96 -5.90 14.38
C MET A 296 -1.31 -7.36 14.69
N LEU A 297 -1.25 -7.76 15.97
CA LEU A 297 -1.61 -9.11 16.42
C LEU A 297 -3.11 -9.38 16.30
N ALA A 298 -3.95 -8.42 16.70
CA ALA A 298 -5.40 -8.52 16.54
C ALA A 298 -5.79 -8.69 15.06
N GLY A 299 -5.09 -8.00 14.15
CA GLY A 299 -5.27 -8.16 12.71
C GLY A 299 -4.93 -9.57 12.22
N GLY A 300 -3.79 -10.12 12.64
CA GLY A 300 -3.40 -11.50 12.32
C GLY A 300 -4.37 -12.55 12.87
N LEU A 301 -4.84 -12.36 14.11
CA LEU A 301 -5.86 -13.22 14.71
C LEU A 301 -7.19 -13.12 13.98
N LEU A 302 -7.63 -11.92 13.60
CA LEU A 302 -8.86 -11.72 12.85
C LEU A 302 -8.82 -12.45 11.50
N VAL A 303 -7.69 -12.44 10.80
CA VAL A 303 -7.51 -13.21 9.56
C VAL A 303 -7.66 -14.71 9.81
N GLY A 304 -7.02 -15.26 10.85
CA GLY A 304 -7.10 -16.69 11.17
C GLY A 304 -8.49 -17.14 11.60
N VAL A 305 -9.11 -16.41 12.54
CA VAL A 305 -10.44 -16.72 13.09
C VAL A 305 -11.52 -16.58 12.02
N SER A 306 -11.47 -15.53 11.20
CA SER A 306 -12.43 -15.38 10.10
C SER A 306 -12.26 -16.47 9.03
N THR A 307 -11.04 -16.93 8.79
CA THR A 307 -10.78 -18.04 7.86
C THR A 307 -11.29 -19.36 8.42
N TRP A 308 -11.10 -19.64 9.71
CA TRP A 308 -11.68 -20.81 10.37
C TRP A 308 -13.22 -20.79 10.35
N ALA A 309 -13.82 -19.64 10.65
CA ALA A 309 -15.28 -19.48 10.60
C ALA A 309 -15.82 -19.63 9.16
N TYR A 310 -15.06 -19.22 8.15
CA TYR A 310 -15.37 -19.50 6.75
C TYR A 310 -15.26 -21.01 6.42
N SER A 311 -14.17 -21.67 6.82
CA SER A 311 -13.95 -23.10 6.56
C SER A 311 -14.99 -24.01 7.21
N THR A 312 -15.63 -23.56 8.30
CA THR A 312 -16.71 -24.28 9.00
C THR A 312 -18.11 -23.92 8.47
N GLY A 313 -18.20 -23.03 7.47
CA GLY A 313 -19.47 -22.59 6.89
C GLY A 313 -20.22 -21.53 7.71
N LEU A 314 -19.64 -20.99 8.79
CA LEU A 314 -20.26 -19.95 9.62
C LEU A 314 -20.25 -18.57 8.95
N LEU A 315 -19.32 -18.32 8.03
CA LEU A 315 -19.22 -17.06 7.31
C LEU A 315 -19.45 -17.22 5.81
N SER A 316 -20.16 -16.25 5.22
CA SER A 316 -20.22 -16.12 3.76
C SER A 316 -18.85 -15.74 3.18
N PRO A 317 -18.56 -16.08 1.90
CA PRO A 317 -17.33 -15.68 1.25
C PRO A 317 -17.08 -14.17 1.28
N GLY A 318 -18.14 -13.36 1.13
CA GLY A 318 -18.05 -11.91 1.18
C GLY A 318 -17.65 -11.36 2.54
N THR A 319 -18.26 -11.88 3.61
CA THR A 319 -17.91 -11.48 4.99
C THR A 319 -16.50 -11.94 5.35
N TRP A 320 -16.11 -13.14 4.93
CA TRP A 320 -14.74 -13.63 5.11
C TRP A 320 -13.72 -12.77 4.38
N PHE A 321 -13.97 -12.42 3.12
CA PHE A 321 -13.09 -11.55 2.34
C PHE A 321 -12.97 -10.15 2.94
N LEU A 322 -14.06 -9.63 3.51
CA LEU A 322 -14.08 -8.37 4.28
C LEU A 322 -13.20 -8.47 5.54
N LEU A 323 -13.41 -9.47 6.38
CA LEU A 323 -12.72 -9.60 7.67
C LEU A 323 -11.23 -9.91 7.52
N THR A 324 -10.85 -10.76 6.55
CA THR A 324 -9.45 -10.99 6.20
C THR A 324 -8.78 -9.73 5.67
N GLY A 325 -9.50 -8.92 4.87
CA GLY A 325 -9.03 -7.60 4.44
C GLY A 325 -8.81 -6.65 5.62
N LEU A 326 -9.80 -6.53 6.51
CA LEU A 326 -9.71 -5.68 7.70
C LEU A 326 -8.51 -6.06 8.58
N GLY A 327 -8.35 -7.35 8.90
CA GLY A 327 -7.24 -7.82 9.73
C GLY A 327 -5.87 -7.61 9.07
N LEU A 328 -5.77 -7.87 7.78
CA LEU A 328 -4.58 -7.61 6.98
C LEU A 328 -4.18 -6.12 7.01
N TYR A 329 -5.11 -5.22 6.71
CA TYR A 329 -4.79 -3.79 6.62
C TYR A 329 -4.60 -3.13 7.99
N MET A 330 -5.18 -3.67 9.07
CA MET A 330 -4.84 -3.28 10.45
C MET A 330 -3.35 -3.52 10.75
N GLY A 331 -2.76 -4.59 10.23
CA GLY A 331 -1.32 -4.85 10.35
C GLY A 331 -0.48 -4.08 9.33
N TYR A 332 -0.92 -4.03 8.07
CA TYR A 332 -0.15 -3.46 6.97
C TYR A 332 -0.04 -1.93 7.01
N VAL A 333 -1.12 -1.22 7.33
CA VAL A 333 -1.13 0.25 7.30
C VAL A 333 -0.11 0.88 8.24
N PRO A 334 -0.03 0.48 9.53
CA PRO A 334 0.99 1.00 10.43
C PRO A 334 2.43 0.84 9.94
N CYS A 335 2.73 -0.24 9.22
CA CYS A 335 4.07 -0.51 8.70
C CYS A 335 4.50 0.49 7.61
N ASN A 336 3.60 1.28 7.02
CA ASN A 336 3.94 2.28 5.99
C ASN A 336 4.59 3.57 6.51
N GLY A 337 4.99 3.60 7.79
CA GLY A 337 5.77 4.70 8.36
C GLY A 337 5.48 4.92 9.83
N LEU A 338 4.22 4.83 10.26
CA LEU A 338 3.81 5.14 11.62
C LEU A 338 4.50 4.24 12.66
N TYR A 339 4.60 2.94 12.39
CA TYR A 339 5.29 2.00 13.26
C TYR A 339 6.77 2.35 13.43
N PHE A 340 7.45 2.62 12.31
CA PHE A 340 8.87 2.98 12.31
C PHE A 340 9.11 4.35 12.95
N GLU A 341 8.23 5.33 12.73
CA GLU A 341 8.28 6.63 13.39
C GLU A 341 8.17 6.49 14.91
N ARG A 342 7.20 5.72 15.41
CA ARG A 342 7.03 5.50 16.86
C ARG A 342 8.17 4.69 17.46
N LEU A 343 8.69 3.71 16.73
CA LEU A 343 9.88 2.96 17.13
C LEU A 343 11.09 3.90 17.29
N VAL A 344 11.44 4.63 16.24
CA VAL A 344 12.59 5.54 16.23
C VAL A 344 12.44 6.63 17.28
N ALA A 345 11.24 7.20 17.44
CA ALA A 345 10.93 8.20 18.47
C ALA A 345 11.03 7.63 19.89
N ALA A 346 10.65 6.37 20.12
CA ALA A 346 10.74 5.73 21.43
C ALA A 346 12.21 5.53 21.89
N PHE A 347 13.12 5.28 20.95
CA PHE A 347 14.56 5.13 21.21
C PHE A 347 15.37 6.43 21.02
N ARG A 348 14.71 7.57 20.74
CA ARG A 348 15.34 8.88 20.46
C ARG A 348 16.50 8.81 19.46
N TYR A 349 16.43 7.88 18.52
CA TYR A 349 17.50 7.68 17.54
C TYR A 349 17.26 8.59 16.34
N VAL A 350 18.28 9.27 15.83
CA VAL A 350 18.17 10.02 14.58
C VAL A 350 18.26 9.02 13.43
N SER A 351 17.12 8.54 12.95
CA SER A 351 17.05 7.63 11.79
C SER A 351 16.02 8.12 10.79
N THR A 352 16.33 7.96 9.50
CA THR A 352 15.33 8.13 8.46
C THR A 352 14.44 6.90 8.38
N VAL A 353 13.21 7.04 8.86
CA VAL A 353 12.11 6.09 8.63
C VAL A 353 12.02 5.70 7.15
N GLY A 354 12.31 6.64 6.24
CA GLY A 354 12.35 6.37 4.80
C GLY A 354 13.33 5.27 4.38
N PHE A 355 14.48 5.11 5.04
CA PHE A 355 15.41 4.00 4.74
C PHE A 355 14.78 2.65 5.09
N ILE A 356 14.19 2.54 6.29
CA ILE A 356 13.62 1.28 6.77
C ILE A 356 12.39 0.89 5.95
N VAL A 357 11.52 1.85 5.64
CA VAL A 357 10.34 1.63 4.78
C VAL A 357 10.79 1.19 3.38
N THR A 358 11.81 1.83 2.79
CA THR A 358 12.32 1.45 1.47
C THR A 358 12.91 0.05 1.47
N LEU A 359 13.65 -0.31 2.52
CA LEU A 359 14.22 -1.65 2.69
C LEU A 359 13.11 -2.70 2.84
N ALA A 360 12.11 -2.43 3.68
CA ALA A 360 10.97 -3.30 3.90
C ALA A 360 10.16 -3.50 2.61
N ASP A 361 9.90 -2.43 1.85
CA ASP A 361 9.22 -2.49 0.55
C ASP A 361 9.98 -3.35 -0.47
N TRP A 362 11.30 -3.24 -0.53
CA TRP A 362 12.11 -4.04 -1.45
C TRP A 362 11.95 -5.54 -1.20
N TYR A 363 12.07 -5.96 0.06
CA TYR A 363 11.83 -7.36 0.43
C TYR A 363 10.35 -7.74 0.32
N GLY A 364 9.43 -6.80 0.54
CA GLY A 364 8.00 -7.00 0.35
C GLY A 364 7.67 -7.38 -1.09
N TYR A 365 8.18 -6.63 -2.08
CA TYR A 365 8.00 -6.96 -3.50
C TYR A 365 8.63 -8.30 -3.87
N LEU A 366 9.84 -8.58 -3.35
CA LEU A 366 10.50 -9.87 -3.58
C LEU A 366 9.66 -11.03 -3.02
N GLY A 367 9.13 -10.88 -1.80
CA GLY A 367 8.24 -11.86 -1.17
C GLY A 367 6.96 -12.07 -1.94
N SER A 368 6.32 -11.00 -2.43
CA SER A 368 5.13 -11.09 -3.28
C SER A 368 5.41 -11.90 -4.54
N VAL A 369 6.49 -11.61 -5.27
CA VAL A 369 6.87 -12.36 -6.48
C VAL A 369 7.18 -13.82 -6.13
N ALA A 370 7.91 -14.08 -5.05
CA ALA A 370 8.24 -15.43 -4.61
C ALA A 370 6.99 -16.27 -4.32
N VAL A 371 5.98 -15.71 -3.64
CA VAL A 371 4.71 -16.39 -3.36
C VAL A 371 3.94 -16.71 -4.64
N LEU A 372 3.94 -15.81 -5.64
CA LEU A 372 3.29 -16.08 -6.92
C LEU A 372 3.97 -17.22 -7.69
N LEU A 373 5.30 -17.22 -7.74
CA LEU A 373 6.05 -18.31 -8.36
C LEU A 373 5.86 -19.63 -7.60
N TYR A 374 5.79 -19.59 -6.27
CA TYR A 374 5.48 -20.77 -5.47
C TYR A 374 4.07 -21.30 -5.74
N LYS A 375 3.05 -20.44 -5.85
CA LYS A 375 1.71 -20.86 -6.29
C LYS A 375 1.74 -21.51 -7.67
N ASN A 376 2.51 -20.95 -8.60
CA ASN A 376 2.57 -21.44 -9.98
C ASN A 376 3.26 -22.81 -10.09
N PHE A 377 4.41 -23.00 -9.43
CA PHE A 377 5.24 -24.20 -9.60
C PHE A 377 5.07 -25.22 -8.46
N GLY A 378 4.98 -24.76 -7.21
CA GLY A 378 4.96 -25.63 -6.03
C GLY A 378 3.56 -26.07 -5.60
N GLN A 379 2.52 -25.32 -5.99
CA GLN A 379 1.12 -25.54 -5.57
C GLN A 379 0.16 -25.32 -6.75
N ALA A 380 0.53 -25.80 -7.94
CA ALA A 380 -0.23 -25.58 -9.18
C ALA A 380 -1.64 -26.19 -9.13
N SER A 381 -1.80 -27.34 -8.46
CA SER A 381 -3.03 -28.14 -8.44
C SER A 381 -4.14 -27.59 -7.55
N ILE A 382 -3.81 -26.80 -6.52
CA ILE A 382 -4.82 -26.26 -5.60
C ILE A 382 -5.43 -24.97 -6.14
N SER A 383 -6.69 -24.74 -5.79
CA SER A 383 -7.41 -23.52 -6.18
C SER A 383 -6.78 -22.25 -5.59
N PHE A 384 -7.06 -21.09 -6.18
CA PHE A 384 -6.59 -19.80 -5.62
C PHE A 384 -7.20 -19.58 -4.24
N ARG A 385 -8.45 -20.00 -4.05
CA ARG A 385 -9.15 -19.99 -2.76
C ARG A 385 -8.43 -20.83 -1.70
N GLU A 386 -8.10 -22.08 -2.00
CA GLU A 386 -7.41 -22.97 -1.03
C GLU A 386 -6.01 -22.47 -0.68
N PHE A 387 -5.25 -22.01 -1.69
CA PHE A 387 -3.95 -21.40 -1.44
C PHE A 387 -4.08 -20.16 -0.53
N PHE A 388 -5.11 -19.35 -0.74
CA PHE A 388 -5.36 -18.17 0.10
C PHE A 388 -5.76 -18.54 1.53
N VAL A 389 -6.60 -19.57 1.72
CA VAL A 389 -6.96 -20.11 3.05
C VAL A 389 -5.71 -20.60 3.79
N ASN A 390 -4.85 -21.38 3.13
CA ASN A 390 -3.59 -21.85 3.71
C ASN A 390 -2.67 -20.67 4.07
N GLY A 391 -2.55 -19.70 3.16
CA GLY A 391 -1.80 -18.46 3.39
C GLY A 391 -2.34 -17.66 4.58
N ALA A 392 -3.65 -17.66 4.81
CA ALA A 392 -4.29 -16.95 5.92
C ALA A 392 -3.95 -17.59 7.27
N TYR A 393 -3.93 -18.92 7.35
CA TYR A 393 -3.47 -19.63 8.55
C TYR A 393 -1.98 -19.41 8.81
N ILE A 394 -1.14 -19.50 7.76
CA ILE A 394 0.29 -19.21 7.87
C ILE A 394 0.52 -17.78 8.34
N LEU A 395 -0.19 -16.80 7.78
CA LEU A 395 -0.12 -15.40 8.22
C LEU A 395 -0.53 -15.28 9.70
N SER A 396 -1.66 -15.86 10.09
CA SER A 396 -2.15 -15.74 11.47
C SER A 396 -1.13 -16.24 12.50
N VAL A 397 -0.51 -17.39 12.23
CA VAL A 397 0.45 -18.02 13.15
C VAL A 397 1.85 -17.42 13.02
N VAL A 398 2.45 -17.49 11.83
CA VAL A 398 3.86 -17.13 11.62
C VAL A 398 4.07 -15.63 11.80
N TYR A 399 3.21 -14.80 11.21
CA TYR A 399 3.32 -13.35 11.43
C TYR A 399 3.01 -12.97 12.88
N GLY A 400 2.07 -13.65 13.55
CA GLY A 400 1.84 -13.47 14.98
C GLY A 400 3.10 -13.73 15.81
N VAL A 401 3.79 -14.85 15.58
CA VAL A 401 5.06 -15.18 16.25
C VAL A 401 6.14 -14.13 15.95
N LEU A 402 6.33 -13.74 14.69
CA LEU A 402 7.34 -12.75 14.30
C LEU A 402 7.10 -11.39 14.98
N VAL A 403 5.84 -10.93 15.05
CA VAL A 403 5.48 -9.68 15.71
C VAL A 403 5.70 -9.78 17.22
N ILE A 404 5.31 -10.89 17.87
CA ILE A 404 5.55 -11.10 19.30
C ILE A 404 7.05 -11.07 19.60
N LEU A 405 7.87 -11.82 18.85
CA LEU A 405 9.32 -11.88 19.07
C LEU A 405 9.98 -10.52 18.82
N SER A 406 9.57 -9.80 17.77
CA SER A 406 10.05 -8.43 17.49
C SER A 406 9.69 -7.49 18.64
N PHE A 407 8.44 -7.53 19.12
CA PHE A 407 7.97 -6.72 20.23
C PHE A 407 8.72 -7.01 21.53
N LEU A 408 8.92 -8.29 21.88
CA LEU A 408 9.65 -8.70 23.07
C LEU A 408 11.10 -8.20 23.03
N TYR A 409 11.77 -8.30 21.88
CA TYR A 409 13.11 -7.77 21.68
C TYR A 409 13.16 -6.24 21.95
N PHE A 410 12.29 -5.46 21.31
CA PHE A 410 12.28 -4.01 21.49
C PHE A 410 11.87 -3.60 22.92
N ARG A 411 10.92 -4.30 23.54
CA ARG A 411 10.50 -4.06 24.92
C ARG A 411 11.63 -4.34 25.91
N GLN A 412 12.38 -5.42 25.72
CA GLN A 412 13.53 -5.74 26.56
C GLN A 412 14.63 -4.69 26.41
N ARG A 413 14.93 -4.29 25.17
CA ARG A 413 15.93 -3.26 24.90
C ARG A 413 15.55 -1.90 25.50
N TYR A 414 14.29 -1.51 25.39
CA TYR A 414 13.77 -0.27 26.00
C TYR A 414 13.88 -0.26 27.54
N ARG A 415 13.85 -1.43 28.19
CA ARG A 415 14.05 -1.55 29.64
C ARG A 415 15.52 -1.52 30.07
N GLN A 416 16.44 -1.90 29.18
CA GLN A 416 17.87 -2.03 29.47
C GLN A 416 18.66 -0.75 29.20
N GLU A 417 18.21 0.12 28.30
CA GLU A 417 18.77 1.45 28.10
C GLU A 417 17.99 2.45 28.99
N PRO A 418 18.56 2.95 30.11
CA PRO A 418 17.95 4.07 30.79
C PRO A 418 17.97 5.24 29.81
N VAL A 419 16.79 5.77 29.52
CA VAL A 419 16.61 7.01 28.75
C VAL A 419 17.64 8.00 29.27
N VAL A 420 18.62 8.37 28.44
CA VAL A 420 19.51 9.49 28.76
C VAL A 420 18.58 10.69 28.89
N ALA A 421 18.29 11.07 30.14
CA ALA A 421 17.64 12.32 30.45
C ALA A 421 18.56 13.40 29.87
N GLU A 422 18.05 14.21 28.96
CA GLU A 422 18.78 15.42 28.57
C GLU A 422 19.02 16.25 29.83
N PRO A 423 20.22 16.80 30.04
CA PRO A 423 20.41 17.79 31.07
C PRO A 423 19.49 18.97 30.73
N VAL A 424 18.68 19.37 31.72
CA VAL A 424 17.93 20.63 31.67
C VAL A 424 18.94 21.74 31.43
N ALA A 425 18.83 22.43 30.30
CA ALA A 425 19.51 23.69 30.01
C ALA A 425 18.46 24.71 29.55
#